data_AF-A0A810NZN6-F1
#
_entry.id   AF-A0A810NZN6-F1
#
_cell.length_a   1.000
_cell.length_b   1.000
_cell.length_c   1.000
_cell.angle_alpha   90.00
_cell.angle_beta   90.00
_cell.angle_gamma   90.00
#
_symmetry.space_group_name_H-M   'P 1'
#
loop_
_entity.id
_entity.type
_entity.pdbx_description
1 polymer ?
#
loop_
_entity_poly.entity_id
_entity_poly.type
_entity_poly.pdbx_seq_one_letter_code
_entity_poly.pdbx_strand_id
1 'polypeptide(L)'
;MGYGVMAYAVDIDKLVALCGSGDDRTRRAVSGRFRDRIQRLNDDLGWSNERGEPSVFTAINHLVLGEQPTLDGAMYGYAFKFLVEFSGRFLDNRPFYPCRSHYLSDTIDPELAALGAGIRMSGLIFGGAPVAFPSPDDFPAIGHWTAAQVAADAERLREASTIELKTISGWLDEAAATGRGVVGFYH
;
A
#
# COMPACT_ATOMS: atom_id res chain seq x y z
N MET A 1 -13.62 0.91 15.09
CA MET A 1 -12.88 0.26 14.01
C MET A 1 -11.47 -0.01 14.50
N GLY A 2 -10.90 -1.18 14.20
CA GLY A 2 -9.50 -1.46 14.48
C GLY A 2 -8.68 -1.14 13.24
N TYR A 3 -7.56 -0.44 13.41
CA TYR A 3 -6.59 -0.19 12.35
C TYR A 3 -5.71 -1.42 12.15
N GLY A 4 -5.11 -1.57 10.97
CA GLY A 4 -4.07 -2.56 10.76
C GLY A 4 -3.33 -2.41 9.44
N VAL A 5 -2.37 -3.30 9.23
CA VAL A 5 -1.48 -3.25 8.06
C VAL A 5 -2.12 -4.00 6.90
N MET A 6 -2.22 -3.37 5.73
CA MET A 6 -2.60 -4.01 4.47
C MET A 6 -1.37 -4.08 3.58
N ALA A 7 -0.82 -5.27 3.34
CA ALA A 7 0.36 -5.47 2.52
C ALA A 7 0.01 -6.10 1.16
N TYR A 8 0.68 -5.67 0.10
CA TYR A 8 0.48 -6.17 -1.26
C TYR A 8 1.81 -6.40 -1.96
N ALA A 9 2.00 -7.59 -2.55
CA ALA A 9 3.10 -7.87 -3.45
C ALA A 9 2.79 -7.28 -4.84
N VAL A 10 3.60 -6.33 -5.30
CA VAL A 10 3.37 -5.59 -6.54
C VAL A 10 4.65 -5.37 -7.34
N ASP A 11 4.51 -5.35 -8.66
CA ASP A 11 5.55 -4.87 -9.56
C ASP A 11 5.57 -3.34 -9.47
N ILE A 12 6.49 -2.80 -8.66
CA ILE A 12 6.55 -1.36 -8.34
C ILE A 12 6.84 -0.55 -9.60
N ASP A 13 7.71 -1.01 -10.49
CA ASP A 13 8.06 -0.28 -11.71
C ASP A 13 6.86 -0.16 -12.64
N LYS A 14 6.07 -1.24 -12.81
CA LYS A 14 4.82 -1.18 -13.58
C LYS A 14 3.78 -0.28 -12.93
N LEU A 15 3.70 -0.29 -11.60
CA LEU A 15 2.77 0.58 -10.86
C LEU A 15 3.14 2.05 -11.03
N VAL A 16 4.44 2.38 -10.92
CA VAL A 16 4.95 3.73 -11.16
C VAL A 16 4.69 4.14 -12.60
N ALA A 17 4.96 3.26 -13.57
CA ALA A 17 4.72 3.52 -14.98
C ALA A 17 3.24 3.71 -15.33
N LEU A 18 2.31 3.15 -14.55
CA LEU A 18 0.87 3.37 -14.73
C LEU A 18 0.47 4.80 -14.36
N CYS A 19 1.11 5.40 -13.36
CA CYS A 19 0.82 6.76 -12.95
C CYS A 19 1.33 7.77 -14.00
N GLY A 20 0.43 8.60 -14.52
CA GLY A 20 0.73 9.53 -15.63
C GLY A 20 0.80 8.88 -17.01
N SER A 21 0.47 7.59 -17.15
CA SER A 21 0.51 6.87 -18.44
C SER A 21 -0.58 7.29 -19.43
N GLY A 22 -1.69 7.84 -18.94
CA GLY A 22 -2.89 8.05 -19.74
C GLY A 22 -3.66 6.75 -20.06
N ASP A 23 -3.37 5.62 -19.40
CA ASP A 23 -4.09 4.35 -19.62
C ASP A 23 -5.53 4.39 -19.09
N ASP A 24 -6.41 4.98 -19.90
CA ASP A 24 -7.84 5.12 -19.60
C ASP A 24 -8.54 3.76 -19.50
N ARG A 25 -8.01 2.70 -20.13
CA ARG A 25 -8.58 1.36 -20.03
C ARG A 25 -8.36 0.81 -18.62
N THR A 26 -7.13 0.86 -18.12
CA THR A 26 -6.81 0.41 -16.75
C THR A 26 -7.52 1.28 -15.72
N ARG A 27 -7.53 2.61 -15.90
CA ARG A 27 -8.29 3.54 -15.05
C ARG A 27 -9.75 3.13 -14.91
N ARG A 28 -10.45 2.89 -16.03
CA ARG A 28 -11.86 2.43 -16.03
C ARG A 28 -12.03 1.07 -15.37
N ALA A 29 -11.09 0.15 -15.59
CA ALA A 29 -11.14 -1.19 -14.99
C ALA A 29 -11.04 -1.12 -13.46
N VAL A 30 -10.12 -0.30 -12.92
CA VAL A 30 -9.97 -0.07 -11.48
C VAL A 30 -11.25 0.54 -10.90
N SER A 31 -11.72 1.65 -11.47
CA SER A 31 -12.95 2.32 -11.00
C SER A 31 -14.19 1.42 -11.09
N GLY A 32 -14.28 0.57 -12.12
CA GLY A 32 -15.36 -0.38 -12.28
C GLY A 32 -15.31 -1.50 -11.25
N ARG A 33 -14.14 -2.13 -11.08
CA ARG A 33 -13.95 -3.27 -10.16
C ARG A 33 -14.22 -2.90 -8.70
N PHE A 34 -13.83 -1.70 -8.29
CA PHE A 34 -13.94 -1.26 -6.90
C PHE A 34 -15.07 -0.26 -6.65
N ARG A 35 -15.99 -0.07 -7.60
CA ARG A 35 -17.03 0.96 -7.55
C ARG A 35 -17.73 1.03 -6.19
N ASP A 36 -18.30 -0.08 -5.73
CA ASP A 36 -19.10 -0.07 -4.50
C ASP A 36 -18.25 0.21 -3.25
N ARG A 37 -16.97 -0.18 -3.26
CA ARG A 37 -16.03 0.11 -2.16
C ARG A 37 -15.60 1.56 -2.15
N ILE A 38 -15.37 2.14 -3.33
CA ILE A 38 -15.06 3.56 -3.49
C ILE A 38 -16.25 4.40 -3.04
N GLN A 39 -17.48 4.04 -3.43
CA GLN A 39 -18.69 4.76 -3.04
C GLN A 39 -18.89 4.74 -1.52
N ARG A 40 -18.80 3.56 -0.89
CA ARG A 40 -18.88 3.46 0.58
C ARG A 40 -17.81 4.29 1.28
N LEU A 41 -16.58 4.24 0.80
CA LEU A 41 -15.48 5.02 1.38
C LEU A 41 -15.75 6.53 1.26
N ASN A 42 -16.23 6.99 0.10
CA ASN A 42 -16.59 8.39 -0.09
C ASN A 42 -17.72 8.79 0.88
N ASP A 43 -18.77 7.96 1.01
CA ASP A 43 -19.88 8.23 1.93
C ASP A 43 -19.41 8.29 3.40
N ASP A 44 -18.59 7.32 3.83
CA ASP A 44 -18.06 7.21 5.19
C ASP A 44 -17.17 8.42 5.57
N LEU A 45 -16.46 9.00 4.59
CA LEU A 45 -15.57 10.14 4.77
C LEU A 45 -16.20 11.49 4.37
N GLY A 46 -17.48 11.51 3.97
CA GLY A 46 -18.18 12.72 3.54
C GLY A 46 -17.65 13.33 2.24
N TRP A 47 -17.01 12.53 1.39
CA TRP A 47 -16.56 12.92 0.06
C TRP A 47 -17.67 12.72 -0.99
N SER A 48 -17.64 13.53 -2.04
CA SER A 48 -18.71 13.50 -3.04
C SER A 48 -18.65 12.24 -3.90
N ASN A 49 -19.82 11.78 -4.32
CA ASN A 49 -20.00 10.74 -5.34
C ASN A 49 -20.49 11.32 -6.68
N GLU A 50 -20.68 12.64 -6.75
CA GLU A 50 -21.14 13.32 -7.95
C GLU A 50 -20.02 13.41 -9.00
N ARG A 51 -20.41 13.28 -10.27
CA ARG A 51 -19.45 13.29 -11.37
C ARG A 51 -18.79 14.67 -11.47
N GLY A 52 -17.48 14.71 -11.31
CA GLY A 52 -16.68 15.93 -11.43
C GLY A 52 -16.41 16.63 -10.09
N GLU A 53 -17.01 16.15 -9.00
CA GLU A 53 -16.70 16.63 -7.66
C GLU A 53 -15.50 15.86 -7.04
N PRO A 54 -14.83 16.44 -6.02
CA PRO A 54 -13.77 15.78 -5.27
C PRO A 54 -14.21 14.41 -4.72
N SER A 55 -13.54 13.36 -5.20
CA SER A 55 -13.82 11.98 -4.84
C SER A 55 -12.59 11.11 -5.09
N VAL A 56 -12.57 9.89 -4.54
CA VAL A 56 -11.53 8.90 -4.89
C VAL A 56 -11.54 8.53 -6.38
N PHE A 57 -12.69 8.61 -7.07
CA PHE A 57 -12.72 8.43 -8.53
C PHE A 57 -11.94 9.53 -9.26
N THR A 58 -12.09 10.77 -8.82
CA THR A 58 -11.37 11.93 -9.37
C THR A 58 -9.87 11.79 -9.11
N ALA A 59 -9.47 11.37 -7.91
CA ALA A 59 -8.07 11.10 -7.59
C ALA A 59 -7.47 9.95 -8.43
N ILE A 60 -8.23 8.88 -8.72
CA ILE A 60 -7.78 7.82 -9.64
C ILE A 60 -7.54 8.39 -11.05
N ASN A 61 -8.41 9.30 -11.53
CA ASN A 61 -8.21 9.94 -12.82
C ASN A 61 -6.91 10.76 -12.83
N HIS A 62 -6.70 11.59 -11.82
CA HIS A 62 -5.49 12.40 -11.73
C HIS A 62 -4.23 11.55 -11.74
N LEU A 63 -4.19 10.48 -10.94
CA LEU A 63 -3.02 9.59 -10.85
C LEU A 63 -2.72 8.90 -12.19
N VAL A 64 -3.72 8.37 -12.89
CA VAL A 64 -3.48 7.61 -14.13
C VAL A 64 -3.31 8.52 -15.35
N LEU A 65 -4.07 9.61 -15.44
CA LEU A 65 -4.05 10.54 -16.57
C LEU A 65 -2.96 11.62 -16.43
N GLY A 66 -2.27 11.69 -15.29
CA GLY A 66 -1.17 12.65 -15.06
C GLY A 66 -1.65 14.08 -14.87
N GLU A 67 -2.86 14.27 -14.33
CA GLU A 67 -3.42 15.59 -14.06
C GLU A 67 -2.79 16.19 -12.80
N GLN A 68 -2.81 17.51 -12.68
CA GLN A 68 -2.23 18.21 -11.54
C GLN A 68 -2.95 17.82 -10.24
N PRO A 69 -2.23 17.55 -9.14
CA PRO A 69 -2.86 17.16 -7.91
C PRO A 69 -3.52 18.35 -7.21
N THR A 70 -4.85 18.40 -7.19
CA THR A 70 -5.66 19.49 -6.61
C THR A 70 -6.55 19.06 -5.44
N LEU A 71 -6.45 17.81 -5.01
CA LEU A 71 -7.31 17.20 -4.00
C LEU A 71 -6.54 16.99 -2.70
N ASP A 72 -7.26 16.65 -1.63
CA ASP A 72 -6.67 16.26 -0.36
C ASP A 72 -5.79 15.00 -0.50
N GLY A 73 -4.71 14.94 0.28
CA GLY A 73 -3.76 13.82 0.24
C GLY A 73 -4.40 12.47 0.56
N ALA A 74 -5.38 12.42 1.46
CA ALA A 74 -6.09 11.19 1.81
C ALA A 74 -6.82 10.60 0.60
N MET A 75 -7.43 11.43 -0.26
CA MET A 75 -8.08 10.97 -1.49
C MET A 75 -7.07 10.31 -2.44
N TYR A 76 -5.88 10.90 -2.59
CA TYR A 76 -4.81 10.27 -3.39
C TYR A 76 -4.31 8.99 -2.76
N GLY A 77 -4.15 8.96 -1.43
CA GLY A 77 -3.70 7.76 -0.73
C GLY A 77 -4.64 6.57 -0.94
N TYR A 78 -5.95 6.78 -0.81
CA TYR A 78 -6.93 5.73 -1.08
C TYR A 78 -7.07 5.39 -2.56
N ALA A 79 -6.98 6.37 -3.46
CA ALA A 79 -6.94 6.11 -4.91
C ALA A 79 -5.75 5.23 -5.27
N PHE A 80 -4.57 5.55 -4.75
CA PHE A 80 -3.35 4.77 -4.94
C PHE A 80 -3.48 3.36 -4.35
N LYS A 81 -4.12 3.21 -3.19
CA LYS A 81 -4.44 1.89 -2.62
C LYS A 81 -5.24 1.02 -3.59
N PHE A 82 -6.26 1.57 -4.26
CA PHE A 82 -7.02 0.80 -5.25
C PHE A 82 -6.19 0.43 -6.49
N LEU A 83 -5.24 1.28 -6.91
CA LEU A 83 -4.29 0.94 -7.99
C LEU A 83 -3.35 -0.19 -7.59
N VAL A 84 -2.82 -0.16 -6.36
CA VAL A 84 -1.99 -1.23 -5.79
C VAL A 84 -2.79 -2.53 -5.69
N GLU A 85 -4.01 -2.48 -5.16
CA GLU A 85 -4.86 -3.66 -5.01
C GLU A 85 -5.27 -4.25 -6.35
N PHE A 86 -5.43 -3.43 -7.39
CA PHE A 86 -5.68 -3.90 -8.75
C PHE A 86 -4.47 -4.60 -9.37
N SER A 87 -3.27 -4.03 -9.16
CA SER A 87 -2.04 -4.42 -9.86
C SER A 87 -1.22 -5.47 -9.11
N GLY A 88 -1.46 -5.60 -7.81
CA GLY A 88 -0.74 -6.46 -6.90
C GLY A 88 -1.55 -7.65 -6.42
N ARG A 89 -0.99 -8.35 -5.44
CA ARG A 89 -1.63 -9.44 -4.73
C ARG A 89 -1.61 -9.15 -3.25
N PHE A 90 -2.76 -9.26 -2.60
CA PHE A 90 -2.88 -9.09 -1.16
C PHE A 90 -2.10 -10.18 -0.41
N LEU A 91 -1.39 -9.79 0.64
CA LEU A 91 -0.61 -10.65 1.51
C LEU A 91 -1.29 -10.77 2.87
N ASP A 92 -1.28 -11.97 3.44
CA ASP A 92 -2.00 -12.28 4.70
C ASP A 92 -1.54 -11.39 5.86
N ASN A 93 -2.46 -10.66 6.48
CA ASN A 93 -2.17 -9.69 7.52
C ASN A 93 -2.76 -10.04 8.89
N ARG A 94 -3.18 -11.29 9.12
CA ARG A 94 -3.86 -11.71 10.37
C ARG A 94 -3.19 -11.24 11.67
N PRO A 95 -1.85 -11.30 11.84
CA PRO A 95 -1.21 -10.80 13.08
C PRO A 95 -1.19 -9.27 13.19
N PHE A 96 -1.40 -8.57 12.07
CA PHE A 96 -1.32 -7.12 11.97
C PHE A 96 -2.70 -6.46 11.80
N TYR A 97 -3.79 -7.18 12.08
CA TYR A 97 -5.15 -6.65 12.04
C TYR A 97 -6.06 -7.28 13.12
N PRO A 98 -6.55 -6.49 14.11
CA PRO A 98 -6.18 -5.10 14.39
C PRO A 98 -4.78 -5.01 15.03
N CYS A 99 -4.02 -3.98 14.68
CA CYS A 99 -2.69 -3.72 15.23
C CYS A 99 -2.48 -2.22 15.42
N ARG A 100 -1.76 -1.83 16.47
CA ARG A 100 -1.36 -0.43 16.69
C ARG A 100 -0.05 -0.15 15.98
N SER A 101 0.08 1.02 15.35
CA SER A 101 1.30 1.41 14.63
C SER A 101 2.56 1.36 15.50
N HIS A 102 2.48 1.77 16.78
CA HIS A 102 3.64 1.72 17.70
C HIS A 102 4.13 0.29 17.98
N TYR A 103 3.27 -0.73 17.89
CA TYR A 103 3.71 -2.11 18.06
C TYR A 103 4.72 -2.50 16.96
N LEU A 104 4.56 -1.94 15.76
CA LEU A 104 5.48 -2.17 14.65
C LEU A 104 6.86 -1.57 14.92
N SER A 105 6.93 -0.31 15.38
CA SER A 105 8.19 0.38 15.66
C SER A 105 8.88 -0.11 16.93
N ASP A 106 8.10 -0.45 17.96
CA ASP A 106 8.63 -0.68 19.30
C ASP A 106 8.94 -2.17 19.55
N THR A 107 8.31 -3.07 18.80
CA THR A 107 8.48 -4.53 18.95
C THR A 107 9.01 -5.17 17.67
N ILE A 108 8.31 -5.00 16.54
CA ILE A 108 8.64 -5.77 15.32
C ILE A 108 9.92 -5.28 14.66
N ASP A 109 10.12 -3.97 14.53
CA ASP A 109 11.33 -3.41 13.92
C ASP A 109 12.63 -3.81 14.66
N PRO A 110 12.71 -3.75 16.01
CA PRO A 110 13.84 -4.30 16.75
C PRO A 110 14.08 -5.79 16.51
N GLU A 111 13.01 -6.60 16.44
CA GLU A 111 13.14 -8.04 16.17
C GLU A 111 13.66 -8.33 14.76
N LEU A 112 13.18 -7.59 13.75
CA LEU A 112 13.70 -7.67 12.38
C LEU A 112 15.19 -7.28 12.33
N ALA A 113 15.56 -6.19 13.01
CA ALA A 113 16.95 -5.75 13.09
C ALA A 113 17.85 -6.77 13.81
N ALA A 114 17.36 -7.46 14.84
CA ALA A 114 18.09 -8.52 15.53
C ALA A 114 18.38 -9.74 14.63
N LEU A 115 17.54 -9.99 13.63
CA LEU A 115 17.77 -10.97 12.57
C LEU A 115 18.65 -10.43 11.42
N GLY A 116 19.12 -9.19 11.52
CA GLY A 116 19.96 -8.53 10.53
C GLY A 116 19.22 -8.04 9.29
N ALA A 117 17.88 -7.99 9.32
CA ALA A 117 17.08 -7.48 8.21
C ALA A 117 17.23 -5.96 8.05
N GLY A 118 17.28 -5.48 6.80
CA GLY A 118 17.34 -4.05 6.47
C GLY A 118 15.98 -3.37 6.36
N ILE A 119 14.92 -4.15 6.08
CA ILE A 119 13.54 -3.69 6.07
C ILE A 119 13.02 -3.36 7.48
N ARG A 120 12.02 -2.48 7.51
CA ARG A 120 11.27 -2.10 8.72
C ARG A 120 9.78 -2.03 8.41
N MET A 121 8.96 -2.54 9.31
CA MET A 121 7.50 -2.43 9.26
C MET A 121 7.04 -0.99 9.39
N SER A 122 7.71 -0.17 10.21
CA SER A 122 7.43 1.28 10.22
C SER A 122 7.68 1.92 8.86
N GLY A 123 8.74 1.50 8.15
CA GLY A 123 9.02 1.91 6.78
C GLY A 123 7.98 1.41 5.77
N LEU A 124 7.34 0.26 6.03
CA LEU A 124 6.29 -0.27 5.17
C LEU A 124 4.99 0.55 5.22
N ILE A 125 4.77 1.32 6.29
CA ILE A 125 3.53 2.12 6.46
C ILE A 125 3.79 3.64 6.54
N PHE A 126 5.01 4.08 6.80
CA PHE A 126 5.38 5.51 6.87
C PHE A 126 6.55 5.87 5.94
N GLY A 127 7.01 4.95 5.10
CA GLY A 127 8.13 5.18 4.17
C GLY A 127 7.79 5.99 2.92
N GLY A 128 6.52 6.31 2.70
CA GLY A 128 6.04 7.02 1.53
C GLY A 128 5.67 6.11 0.36
N ALA A 129 4.79 6.63 -0.50
CA ALA A 129 4.41 5.95 -1.74
C ALA A 129 5.57 5.97 -2.76
N PRO A 130 5.66 4.95 -3.65
CA PRO A 130 6.64 4.96 -4.74
C PRO A 130 6.31 5.95 -5.87
N VAL A 131 5.20 6.69 -5.77
CA VAL A 131 4.75 7.70 -6.73
C VAL A 131 4.47 9.03 -6.03
N ALA A 132 4.63 10.14 -6.74
CA ALA A 132 4.43 11.47 -6.17
C ALA A 132 2.96 11.89 -6.21
N PHE A 133 2.43 12.26 -5.04
CA PHE A 133 1.15 12.95 -4.85
C PHE A 133 1.17 13.65 -3.48
N PRO A 134 0.25 14.59 -3.18
CA PRO A 134 0.16 15.20 -1.86
C PRO A 134 0.03 14.14 -0.76
N SER A 135 0.95 14.12 0.20
CA SER A 135 0.92 13.14 1.28
C SER A 135 -0.37 13.29 2.10
N PRO A 136 -1.03 12.18 2.48
CA PRO A 136 -2.11 12.21 3.47
C PRO A 136 -1.60 12.74 4.81
N ASP A 137 -2.40 13.60 5.47
CA ASP A 137 -2.06 14.11 6.81
C ASP A 137 -2.30 13.08 7.92
N ASP A 138 -3.22 12.12 7.72
CA ASP A 138 -3.59 11.09 8.71
C ASP A 138 -3.65 9.70 8.07
N PHE A 139 -4.70 9.43 7.27
CA PHE A 139 -4.91 8.12 6.65
C PHE A 139 -5.18 8.21 5.14
N PRO A 140 -4.81 7.18 4.36
CA PRO A 140 -4.05 6.01 4.80
C PRO A 140 -2.57 6.37 4.94
N ALA A 141 -1.88 5.79 5.93
CA ALA A 141 -0.42 5.83 5.94
C ALA A 141 0.11 4.88 4.85
N ILE A 142 1.20 5.24 4.18
CA ILE A 142 1.72 4.52 3.01
C ILE A 142 3.23 4.35 3.12
N GLY A 143 3.71 3.16 2.76
CA GLY A 143 5.13 2.87 2.60
C GLY A 143 5.36 1.72 1.62
N HIS A 144 6.62 1.42 1.35
CA HIS A 144 6.97 0.31 0.47
C HIS A 144 8.37 -0.25 0.77
N TRP A 145 8.56 -1.50 0.36
CA TRP A 145 9.85 -2.15 0.23
C TRP A 145 10.09 -2.48 -1.25
N THR A 146 11.24 -2.10 -1.76
CA THR A 146 11.65 -2.41 -3.13
C THR A 146 11.88 -3.92 -3.32
N ALA A 147 11.79 -4.39 -4.57
CA ALA A 147 12.09 -5.79 -4.89
C ALA A 147 13.53 -6.20 -4.45
N ALA A 148 14.48 -5.27 -4.52
CA ALA A 148 15.84 -5.49 -4.06
C ALA A 148 15.94 -5.68 -2.54
N GLN A 149 15.24 -4.84 -1.75
CA GLN A 149 15.16 -5.00 -0.30
C GLN A 149 14.49 -6.33 0.08
N VAL A 150 13.38 -6.65 -0.57
CA VAL A 150 12.65 -7.91 -0.37
C VAL A 150 13.56 -9.12 -0.62
N ALA A 151 14.23 -9.15 -1.77
CA ALA A 151 15.14 -10.26 -2.10
C ALA A 151 16.34 -10.35 -1.14
N ALA A 152 16.87 -9.22 -0.70
CA ALA A 152 18.00 -9.20 0.23
C ALA A 152 17.63 -9.74 1.61
N ASP A 153 16.40 -9.49 2.08
CA ASP A 153 15.97 -9.84 3.44
C ASP A 153 15.20 -11.16 3.55
N ALA A 154 14.69 -11.72 2.44
CA ALA A 154 13.93 -12.99 2.45
C ALA A 154 14.68 -14.12 3.19
N GLU A 155 15.96 -14.34 2.85
CA GLU A 155 16.78 -15.38 3.50
C GLU A 155 17.04 -15.12 4.99
N ARG A 156 17.09 -13.85 5.41
CA ARG A 156 17.40 -13.47 6.79
C ARG A 156 16.27 -13.83 7.75
N LEU A 157 15.04 -13.88 7.25
CA LEU A 157 13.84 -14.20 8.03
C LEU A 157 13.46 -15.70 7.97
N ARG A 158 14.29 -16.56 7.38
CA ARG A 158 13.99 -18.00 7.24
C ARG A 158 13.80 -18.70 8.59
N GLU A 159 14.57 -18.30 9.61
CA GLU A 159 14.52 -18.84 10.97
C GLU A 159 13.58 -18.05 11.91
N ALA A 160 12.66 -17.26 11.35
CA ALA A 160 11.67 -16.50 12.13
C ALA A 160 10.86 -17.41 13.07
N SER A 161 10.76 -17.03 14.34
CA SER A 161 10.16 -17.86 15.39
C SER A 161 8.74 -17.44 15.77
N THR A 162 8.46 -16.13 15.82
CA THR A 162 7.15 -15.54 16.16
C THR A 162 6.18 -15.59 14.98
N ILE A 163 4.87 -15.47 15.25
CA ILE A 163 3.85 -15.53 14.19
C ILE A 163 3.93 -14.31 13.27
N GLU A 164 4.27 -13.16 13.82
CA GLU A 164 4.46 -11.89 13.13
C GLU A 164 5.65 -11.99 12.16
N LEU A 165 6.82 -12.44 12.65
CA LEU A 165 8.01 -12.57 11.82
C LEU A 165 7.85 -13.66 10.76
N LYS A 166 7.16 -14.77 11.05
CA LYS A 166 6.81 -15.79 10.06
C LYS A 166 5.88 -15.25 8.97
N THR A 167 4.96 -14.37 9.35
CA THR A 167 4.06 -13.72 8.40
C THR A 167 4.82 -12.78 7.48
N ILE A 168 5.72 -11.95 8.03
CA ILE A 168 6.60 -11.09 7.22
C ILE A 168 7.52 -11.94 6.34
N SER A 169 8.11 -13.02 6.87
CA SER A 169 8.91 -13.97 6.09
C SER A 169 8.13 -14.52 4.89
N GLY A 170 6.87 -14.94 5.10
CA GLY A 170 5.99 -15.38 4.02
C GLY A 170 5.68 -14.29 2.99
N TRP A 171 5.57 -13.02 3.40
CA TRP A 171 5.44 -11.89 2.48
C TRP A 171 6.67 -11.73 1.59
N LEU A 172 7.86 -11.83 2.19
CA LEU A 172 9.12 -11.71 1.46
C LEU A 172 9.30 -12.86 0.49
N ASP A 173 9.03 -14.10 0.90
CA ASP A 173 9.12 -15.27 0.04
C ASP A 173 8.20 -15.16 -1.18
N GLU A 174 6.94 -14.77 -0.97
CA GLU A 174 5.98 -14.64 -2.08
C GLU A 174 6.35 -13.51 -3.05
N ALA A 175 6.77 -12.36 -2.52
CA ALA A 175 7.19 -11.22 -3.33
C ALA A 175 8.52 -11.50 -4.06
N ALA A 176 9.52 -12.08 -3.38
CA ALA A 176 10.81 -12.44 -3.95
C ALA A 176 10.68 -13.47 -5.08
N ALA A 177 9.83 -14.50 -4.91
CA ALA A 177 9.58 -15.53 -5.92
C ALA A 177 9.05 -14.96 -7.26
N THR A 178 8.51 -13.74 -7.25
CA THR A 178 7.96 -13.07 -8.44
C THR A 178 8.72 -11.79 -8.82
N GLY A 179 9.86 -11.50 -8.17
CA GLY A 179 10.64 -10.29 -8.40
C GLY A 179 9.90 -8.99 -8.06
N ARG A 180 8.98 -9.06 -7.08
CA ARG A 180 8.11 -7.95 -6.68
C ARG A 180 8.60 -7.25 -5.42
N GLY A 181 8.20 -5.99 -5.26
CA GLY A 181 8.27 -5.29 -4.00
C GLY A 181 6.99 -5.49 -3.18
N VAL A 182 6.95 -4.90 -1.99
CA VAL A 182 5.76 -4.87 -1.13
C VAL A 182 5.34 -3.42 -0.91
N VAL A 183 4.06 -3.11 -1.12
CA VAL A 183 3.48 -1.82 -0.75
C VAL A 183 2.54 -2.04 0.42
N GLY A 184 2.68 -1.20 1.45
CA GLY A 184 1.90 -1.27 2.68
C GLY A 184 1.01 -0.06 2.87
N PHE A 185 -0.14 -0.31 3.49
CA PHE A 185 -1.05 0.70 3.99
C PHE A 185 -1.35 0.45 5.46
N TYR A 186 -1.61 1.50 6.22
CA TYR A 186 -2.16 1.39 7.57
C TYR A 186 -3.37 2.31 7.69
N HIS A 187 -4.52 1.72 8.03
CA HIS A 187 -5.83 2.37 8.22
C HIS A 187 -6.83 1.35 8.78
#